data_AF-A0A4Z0PYL2-F1
#
_entry.id   AF-A0A4Z0PYL2-F1
#
_cell.length_a   1.000
_cell.length_b   1.000
_cell.length_c   1.000
_cell.angle_alpha   90.00
_cell.angle_beta   90.00
_cell.angle_gamma   90.00
#
_symmetry.space_group_name_H-M   'P 1'
#
loop_
_entity.id
_entity.type
_entity.pdbx_description
1 polymer ?
#
loop_
_entity_poly.entity_id
_entity_poly.type
_entity_poly.pdbx_seq_one_letter_code
_entity_poly.pdbx_strand_id
1 'polypeptide(L)'
;MKTYDEWEATEVSLTQYLQPCDEIDEELYDHMGGVVSPQYCTQRLLQSGEPEREERGVMHYLSFMAREDGKYFYLGILPKFKQPKH
;
A
#
# COMPACT_ATOMS: atom_id res chain seq x y z
N MET A 1 -3.10 -11.50 10.58
CA MET A 1 -3.58 -10.79 9.39
C MET A 1 -4.31 -9.56 9.89
N LYS A 2 -4.01 -8.41 9.31
CA LYS A 2 -4.65 -7.12 9.58
C LYS A 2 -5.81 -6.96 8.58
N THR A 3 -6.95 -6.44 9.00
CA THR A 3 -8.14 -6.36 8.13
C THR A 3 -8.64 -4.94 7.97
N TYR A 4 -9.37 -4.70 6.88
CA TYR A 4 -10.07 -3.43 6.66
C TYR A 4 -11.07 -3.15 7.80
N ASP A 5 -11.91 -4.14 8.13
CA ASP A 5 -12.90 -4.03 9.21
C ASP A 5 -12.30 -3.67 10.57
N GLU A 6 -11.17 -4.30 10.93
CA GLU A 6 -10.49 -4.00 12.20
C GLU A 6 -9.94 -2.58 12.21
N TRP A 7 -9.38 -2.13 11.08
CA TRP A 7 -8.87 -0.78 10.94
C TRP A 7 -9.99 0.27 10.98
N GLU A 8 -11.08 0.05 10.24
CA GLU A 8 -12.23 0.96 10.18
C GLU A 8 -12.91 1.11 11.55
N ALA A 9 -12.89 0.06 12.37
CA ALA A 9 -13.34 0.10 13.75
C ALA A 9 -12.41 0.90 14.69
N THR A 10 -11.21 1.27 14.24
CA THR A 10 -10.28 2.13 14.99
C THR A 10 -10.34 3.58 14.53
N GLU A 11 -9.99 4.52 15.41
CA GLU A 11 -9.80 5.94 15.05
C GLU A 11 -8.34 6.25 14.67
N VAL A 12 -7.51 5.24 14.40
CA VAL A 12 -6.07 5.43 14.13
C VAL A 12 -5.77 5.53 12.64
N SER A 13 -4.67 6.21 12.29
CA SER A 13 -4.24 6.27 10.89
C SER A 13 -3.78 4.90 10.40
N LEU A 14 -3.86 4.67 9.09
CA LEU A 14 -3.41 3.42 8.47
C LEU A 14 -1.92 3.14 8.75
N THR A 15 -1.09 4.19 8.78
CA THR A 15 0.35 4.10 9.09
C THR A 15 0.65 3.79 10.56
N GLN A 16 -0.31 3.99 11.46
CA GLN A 16 -0.25 3.52 12.85
C GLN A 16 -0.76 2.09 13.00
N TYR A 17 -1.78 1.72 12.23
CA TYR A 17 -2.39 0.40 12.26
C TYR A 17 -1.48 -0.70 11.66
N LEU A 18 -0.78 -0.36 10.56
CA LEU A 18 0.08 -1.29 9.81
C LEU A 18 1.57 -1.11 10.14
N GLN A 19 2.29 -2.22 10.14
CA GLN A 19 3.76 -2.26 10.14
C GLN A 19 4.28 -2.93 8.86
N PRO A 20 5.46 -2.54 8.35
CA PRO A 20 6.04 -3.21 7.19
C PRO A 20 6.12 -4.73 7.40
N CYS A 21 5.82 -5.48 6.34
CA CYS A 21 5.68 -6.94 6.29
C CYS A 21 4.41 -7.50 6.95
N ASP A 22 3.47 -6.68 7.43
CA ASP A 22 2.16 -7.17 7.85
C ASP A 22 1.40 -7.80 6.68
N GLU A 23 0.84 -9.00 6.91
CA GLU A 23 -0.15 -9.62 6.03
C GLU A 23 -1.49 -8.92 6.24
N ILE A 24 -2.05 -8.41 5.14
CA ILE A 24 -3.34 -7.70 5.09
C ILE A 24 -4.36 -8.56 4.33
N ASP A 25 -5.65 -8.28 4.54
CA ASP A 25 -6.70 -8.87 3.72
C ASP A 25 -6.81 -8.20 2.34
N GLU A 26 -7.55 -8.86 1.46
CA GLU A 26 -7.83 -8.37 0.10
C GLU A 26 -8.59 -7.05 0.13
N GLU A 27 -9.53 -6.89 1.06
CA GLU A 27 -10.36 -5.69 1.16
C GLU A 27 -9.53 -4.45 1.49
N LEU A 28 -8.58 -4.54 2.43
CA LEU A 28 -7.68 -3.42 2.70
C LEU A 28 -6.76 -3.13 1.51
N TYR A 29 -6.29 -4.17 0.80
CA TYR A 29 -5.49 -4.00 -0.41
C TYR A 29 -6.28 -3.28 -1.52
N ASP A 30 -7.52 -3.71 -1.77
CA ASP A 30 -8.41 -3.15 -2.78
C ASP A 30 -8.86 -1.73 -2.42
N HIS A 31 -9.15 -1.46 -1.15
CA HIS A 31 -9.45 -0.12 -0.67
C HIS A 31 -8.33 0.86 -1.04
N MET A 32 -7.07 0.49 -0.79
CA MET A 32 -5.91 1.33 -1.10
C MET A 32 -5.69 1.54 -2.60
N GLY A 33 -6.08 0.59 -3.44
CA GLY A 33 -6.08 0.74 -4.90
C GLY A 33 -7.29 1.52 -5.44
N GLY A 34 -8.39 1.59 -4.67
CA GLY A 34 -9.67 2.14 -5.08
C GLY A 34 -9.93 3.58 -4.65
N VAL A 35 -9.36 4.06 -3.55
CA VAL A 35 -9.63 5.44 -3.04
C VAL A 35 -9.09 6.49 -4.01
N VAL A 36 -7.84 6.35 -4.43
CA VAL A 36 -7.16 7.24 -5.38
C VAL A 36 -6.44 6.37 -6.41
N SER A 37 -6.49 6.77 -7.69
CA SER A 37 -5.78 6.06 -8.75
C SER A 37 -4.29 5.86 -8.36
N PRO A 38 -3.80 4.60 -8.31
CA PRO A 38 -2.50 4.29 -7.77
C PRO A 38 -1.37 4.91 -8.61
N GLN A 39 -0.32 5.40 -7.96
CA GLN A 39 0.88 5.91 -8.65
C GLN A 39 1.60 4.78 -9.40
N TYR A 40 1.52 3.56 -8.89
CA TYR A 40 2.12 2.39 -9.51
C TYR A 40 1.20 1.20 -9.29
N CYS A 41 0.88 0.48 -10.35
CA CYS A 41 0.06 -0.73 -10.26
C CYS A 41 0.54 -1.75 -11.28
N THR A 42 0.77 -2.96 -10.81
CA THR A 42 1.10 -4.16 -11.59
C THR A 42 0.32 -5.33 -11.01
N GLN A 43 0.44 -6.51 -11.61
CA GLN A 43 -0.17 -7.73 -11.06
C GLN A 43 0.30 -8.09 -9.64
N ARG A 44 1.46 -7.59 -9.19
CA ARG A 44 2.06 -7.98 -7.91
C ARG A 44 2.36 -6.82 -6.97
N LEU A 45 2.48 -5.60 -7.46
CA LEU A 45 2.89 -4.44 -6.67
C LEU A 45 1.93 -3.28 -6.92
N LEU A 46 1.62 -2.58 -5.84
CA LEU A 46 0.79 -1.39 -5.82
C LEU A 46 1.47 -0.31 -4.98
N GLN A 47 1.45 0.94 -5.47
CA GLN A 47 1.74 2.13 -4.66
C GLN A 47 0.51 3.04 -4.68
N SER A 48 0.14 3.57 -3.51
CA SER A 48 -0.98 4.50 -3.34
C SER A 48 -0.94 5.66 -4.33
N GLY A 49 -2.09 6.29 -4.56
CA GLY A 49 -2.17 7.44 -5.47
C GLY A 49 -1.42 8.67 -4.97
N GLU A 50 -1.46 8.90 -3.65
CA GLU A 50 -0.82 10.06 -3.02
C GLU A 50 0.45 9.66 -2.25
N PRO A 51 1.48 10.53 -2.27
CA PRO A 51 2.68 10.32 -1.47
C PRO A 51 2.40 10.64 0.00
N GLU A 52 2.88 9.78 0.89
CA GLU A 52 2.84 10.01 2.34
C GLU A 52 3.85 11.10 2.77
N ARG A 53 5.00 11.15 2.09
CA ARG A 53 6.04 12.15 2.36
C ARG A 53 6.98 12.38 1.19
N GLU A 54 7.65 13.53 1.20
CA GLU A 54 8.77 13.85 0.32
C GLU A 54 10.07 13.93 1.14
N GLU A 55 11.13 13.27 0.67
CA GLU A 55 12.47 13.40 1.22
C GLU A 55 13.46 13.74 0.12
N ARG A 56 14.08 14.92 0.20
CA ARG A 56 15.11 15.39 -0.76
C ARG A 56 14.66 15.32 -2.23
N GLY A 57 13.41 15.72 -2.52
CA GLY A 57 12.85 15.67 -3.87
C GLY A 57 12.34 14.28 -4.30
N VAL A 58 12.36 13.28 -3.40
CA VAL A 58 11.86 11.93 -3.68
C VAL A 58 10.55 11.71 -2.93
N MET A 59 9.49 11.49 -3.70
CA MET A 59 8.16 11.14 -3.19
C MET A 59 8.12 9.69 -2.74
N HIS A 60 7.57 9.44 -1.55
CA HIS A 60 7.40 8.12 -0.95
C HIS A 60 5.92 7.79 -0.77
N TYR A 61 5.55 6.56 -1.09
CA TYR A 61 4.17 6.10 -1.19
C TYR A 61 3.95 4.85 -0.35
N LEU A 62 2.73 4.67 0.15
CA LEU A 62 2.31 3.42 0.77
C LEU A 62 2.38 2.33 -0.30
N SER A 63 3.12 1.27 -0.01
CA SER A 63 3.46 0.24 -0.98
C SER A 63 2.95 -1.11 -0.52
N PHE A 64 2.38 -1.88 -1.45
CA PHE A 64 1.71 -3.14 -1.18
C PHE A 64 2.14 -4.19 -2.19
N MET A 65 2.01 -5.46 -1.80
CA MET A 65 2.31 -6.61 -2.65
C MET A 65 1.17 -7.63 -2.63
N ALA A 66 0.76 -8.05 -3.81
CA ALA A 66 -0.06 -9.24 -4.01
C ALA A 66 0.85 -10.42 -4.39
N ARG A 67 0.72 -11.53 -3.66
CA ARG A 67 1.43 -12.78 -3.96
C ARG A 67 0.55 -13.75 -4.72
N GLU A 68 1.20 -14.69 -5.41
CA GLU A 68 0.53 -15.72 -6.21
C GLU A 68 -0.30 -16.71 -5.38
N ASP A 69 -0.02 -16.81 -4.08
CA ASP A 69 -0.80 -17.62 -3.14
C ASP A 69 -2.04 -16.90 -2.58
N GLY A 70 -2.42 -15.75 -3.17
CA GLY A 70 -3.60 -14.97 -2.78
C GLY A 70 -3.43 -14.17 -1.49
N LYS A 71 -2.19 -14.00 -1.03
CA LYS A 71 -1.89 -13.21 0.17
C LYS A 71 -1.42 -11.81 -0.20
N TYR A 72 -1.83 -10.84 0.62
CA TYR A 72 -1.50 -9.43 0.44
C TYR A 72 -0.63 -8.93 1.58
N PHE A 73 0.32 -8.04 1.27
CA PHE A 73 1.31 -7.55 2.23
C PHE A 73 1.49 -6.05 2.13
N TYR A 74 1.58 -5.37 3.27
CA TYR A 74 2.06 -4.00 3.33
C TYR A 74 3.60 -3.98 3.37
N LEU A 75 4.21 -3.28 2.41
CA LEU A 75 5.67 -3.18 2.28
C LEU A 75 6.26 -1.95 2.98
N GLY A 76 5.42 -1.08 3.53
CA GLY A 76 5.85 0.20 4.10
C GLY A 76 5.74 1.37 3.14
N ILE A 77 6.32 2.50 3.58
CA ILE A 77 6.41 3.74 2.80
C ILE A 77 7.71 3.71 2.01
N LEU A 78 7.63 3.42 0.71
CA LEU A 78 8.80 3.24 -0.16
C LEU A 78 8.90 4.38 -1.17
N PRO A 79 10.11 4.71 -1.65
CA PRO A 79 10.26 5.69 -2.72
C PRO A 79 9.50 5.26 -3.97
N LYS A 80 9.06 6.24 -4.77
CA LYS A 80 8.38 6.02 -6.04
C LYS A 80 9.09 4.92 -6.86
N PHE A 81 8.34 3.90 -7.24
CA PHE A 81 8.82 2.86 -8.14
C PHE A 81 9.02 3.43 -9.54
N LYS A 82 10.04 2.92 -10.22
CA LYS A 82 10.28 3.25 -11.62
C LYS A 82 9.42 2.33 -12.46
N GLN A 83 8.49 2.88 -13.24
CA GLN A 83 7.85 2.10 -14.30
C GLN A 83 8.93 1.61 -15.28
N PRO A 84 8.91 0.31 -15.66
CA PRO A 84 9.79 -0.17 -16.73
C PRO A 84 9.56 0.68 -17.97
N LYS A 85 10.64 1.19 -18.56
CA LYS A 85 10.55 1.79 -19.90
C LYS A 85 10.37 0.65 -20.89
N HIS A 86 9.23 0.63 -21.58
CA HIS A 86 9.02 -0.21 -22.75
C HIS A 86 9.92 0.24 -23.90
#